data_AF-A0A8B5XCU7-F1
#
_entry.id   AF-A0A8B5XCU7-F1
#
_cell.length_a   1.000
_cell.length_b   1.000
_cell.length_c   1.000
_cell.angle_alpha   90.00
_cell.angle_beta   90.00
_cell.angle_gamma   90.00
#
_symmetry.space_group_name_H-M   'P 1'
#
loop_
_entity.id
_entity.type
_entity.pdbx_description
1 polymer ?
#
loop_
_entity_poly.entity_id
_entity_poly.type
_entity_poly.pdbx_seq_one_letter_code
_entity_poly.pdbx_strand_id
1 'polypeptide(L)'
;MPGTDLQYGMRSRAGRKVDSRSHTRRYSMNPQLSSVTQSWIDLTEENRGTDRFHISYAAFQSIRRGTGPTPDELANMTPMSPPDARELIGKMIDEGRLRLDQNQDRVIGAGGLSLEPARQSLTMGGRTFGTWCALDAVGIPAGLDVDAIVEATCDDTGDPVRIEISAGTIVDQSPDPLWITLVPASVAMSVYTHL
;
A
#
# COMPACT_ATOMS: atom_id res chain seq x y z
N MET A 1 -1.63 -65.93 -43.11
CA MET A 1 -1.72 -64.48 -42.87
C MET A 1 -0.49 -64.10 -42.03
N PRO A 2 0.33 -63.13 -42.48
CA PRO A 2 1.77 -63.01 -42.17
C PRO A 2 1.98 -62.46 -40.75
N GLY A 3 3.13 -62.53 -40.06
CA GLY A 3 4.52 -62.85 -40.39
C GLY A 3 5.42 -62.02 -39.45
N THR A 4 6.53 -62.60 -39.00
CA THR A 4 7.76 -61.99 -38.43
C THR A 4 7.77 -61.34 -37.02
N ASP A 5 8.71 -61.85 -36.22
CA ASP A 5 9.46 -61.22 -35.13
C ASP A 5 9.81 -59.75 -35.36
N LEU A 6 9.84 -58.96 -34.28
CA LEU A 6 10.86 -57.92 -34.04
C LEU A 6 10.85 -57.46 -32.57
N GLN A 7 12.01 -57.58 -31.94
CA GLN A 7 12.35 -57.10 -30.60
C GLN A 7 12.12 -55.59 -30.44
N TYR A 8 11.77 -55.14 -29.23
CA TYR A 8 12.05 -53.75 -28.84
C TYR A 8 12.53 -53.67 -27.38
N GLY A 9 13.79 -53.27 -27.23
CA GLY A 9 14.49 -53.16 -25.97
C GLY A 9 13.93 -52.07 -25.05
N MET A 10 13.86 -52.39 -23.76
CA MET A 10 13.77 -51.41 -22.69
C MET A 10 15.03 -50.54 -22.70
N ARG A 11 14.95 -49.36 -23.31
CA ARG A 11 15.85 -48.25 -23.02
C ARG A 11 15.25 -47.43 -21.89
N SER A 12 15.97 -47.41 -20.78
CA SER A 12 15.83 -46.48 -19.67
C SER A 12 15.78 -45.03 -20.19
N ARG A 13 14.69 -44.32 -19.90
CA ARG A 13 14.60 -42.87 -20.13
C ARG A 13 15.39 -42.15 -19.04
N ALA A 14 16.61 -41.76 -19.37
CA ALA A 14 17.35 -40.74 -18.64
C ALA A 14 16.57 -39.41 -18.64
N GLY A 15 16.61 -38.73 -17.50
CA GLY A 15 15.79 -37.57 -17.17
C GLY A 15 15.91 -36.40 -18.14
N ARG A 16 14.76 -35.78 -18.40
CA ARG A 16 14.68 -34.47 -19.04
C ARG A 16 15.06 -33.43 -17.99
N LYS A 17 16.30 -32.92 -18.06
CA LYS A 17 16.72 -31.72 -17.31
C LYS A 17 15.82 -30.56 -17.72
N VAL A 18 15.03 -30.06 -16.77
CA VAL A 18 14.34 -28.77 -16.88
C VAL A 18 15.41 -27.71 -16.66
N ASP A 19 15.70 -26.93 -17.70
CA ASP A 19 16.66 -25.82 -17.66
C ASP A 19 16.05 -24.67 -16.85
N SER A 20 16.41 -24.58 -15.57
CA SER A 20 16.03 -23.49 -14.67
C SER A 20 16.86 -22.25 -14.97
N ARG A 21 16.54 -21.53 -16.04
CA ARG A 21 17.09 -20.18 -16.26
C ARG A 21 16.25 -19.16 -15.50
N SER A 22 16.70 -18.86 -14.29
CA SER A 22 16.32 -17.68 -13.53
C SER A 22 16.51 -16.43 -14.39
N HIS A 23 15.40 -15.88 -14.89
CA HIS A 23 15.39 -14.56 -15.52
C HIS A 23 15.45 -13.50 -14.42
N THR A 24 16.64 -13.21 -13.88
CA THR A 24 16.86 -11.98 -13.14
C THR A 24 16.95 -10.84 -14.16
N ARG A 25 15.78 -10.31 -14.55
CA ARG A 25 15.70 -9.09 -15.35
C ARG A 25 16.15 -7.95 -14.45
N ARG A 26 17.41 -7.50 -14.57
CA ARG A 26 17.87 -6.26 -13.93
C ARG A 26 17.08 -5.11 -14.54
N TYR A 27 16.08 -4.62 -13.82
CA TYR A 27 15.46 -3.34 -14.13
C TYR A 27 16.49 -2.26 -13.83
N SER A 28 17.05 -1.66 -14.88
CA SER A 28 17.78 -0.39 -14.76
C SER A 28 16.75 0.66 -14.35
N MET A 29 16.83 1.18 -13.12
CA MET A 29 16.01 2.34 -12.74
C MET A 29 16.33 3.51 -13.68
N ASN A 30 15.29 4.19 -14.16
CA ASN A 30 15.44 5.42 -14.92
C ASN A 30 16.06 6.49 -14.00
N PRO A 31 17.14 7.19 -14.40
CA PRO A 31 17.76 8.22 -13.56
C PRO A 31 16.81 9.36 -13.14
N GLN A 32 15.76 9.62 -13.92
CA GLN A 32 14.68 10.55 -13.53
C GLN A 32 13.79 9.98 -12.41
N LEU A 33 13.56 8.66 -12.39
CA LEU A 33 12.87 8.01 -11.28
C LEU A 33 13.70 8.10 -10.00
N SER A 34 15.03 7.95 -10.07
CA SER A 34 15.88 8.08 -8.87
C SER A 34 15.89 9.49 -8.27
N SER A 35 15.86 10.55 -9.08
CA SER A 35 15.80 11.91 -8.54
C SER A 35 14.44 12.24 -7.92
N VAL A 36 13.34 11.78 -8.53
CA VAL A 36 11.99 11.91 -7.93
C VAL A 36 11.93 11.12 -6.63
N THR A 37 12.43 9.88 -6.60
CA THR A 37 12.48 9.07 -5.37
C THR A 37 13.31 9.77 -4.29
N GLN A 38 14.48 10.33 -4.61
CA GLN A 38 15.30 11.04 -3.64
C GLN A 38 14.59 12.28 -3.10
N SER A 39 14.00 13.11 -3.97
CA SER A 39 13.22 14.28 -3.52
C SER A 39 12.03 13.88 -2.63
N TRP A 40 11.38 12.75 -2.88
CA TRP A 40 10.34 12.22 -2.01
C TRP A 40 10.88 11.79 -0.64
N ILE A 41 12.07 11.17 -0.59
CA ILE A 41 12.74 10.82 0.67
C ILE A 41 13.06 12.09 1.46
N ASP A 42 13.70 13.06 0.83
CA ASP A 42 14.11 14.32 1.45
C ASP A 42 12.89 15.08 2.02
N LEU A 43 11.82 15.20 1.21
CA LEU A 43 10.55 15.78 1.67
C LEU A 43 9.94 15.01 2.84
N THR A 44 10.06 13.68 2.85
CA THR A 44 9.54 12.86 3.96
C THR A 44 10.34 13.13 5.23
N GLU A 45 11.66 13.26 5.14
CA GLU A 45 12.53 13.58 6.27
C GLU A 45 12.28 14.98 6.82
N GLU A 46 12.16 15.99 5.95
CA GLU A 46 11.80 17.36 6.35
C GLU A 46 10.44 17.41 7.06
N ASN A 47 9.46 16.64 6.57
CA ASN A 47 8.13 16.61 7.16
C ASN A 47 8.08 15.95 8.55
N ARG A 48 9.01 15.04 8.89
CA ARG A 48 8.98 14.27 10.16
C ARG A 48 9.04 15.13 11.42
N GLY A 49 9.58 16.34 11.33
CA GLY A 49 9.67 17.29 12.44
C GLY A 49 8.47 18.23 12.58
N THR A 50 7.46 18.11 11.72
CA THR A 50 6.32 19.03 11.71
C THR A 50 5.19 18.55 12.63
N ASP A 51 4.46 19.50 13.21
CA ASP A 51 3.25 19.21 14.00
C ASP A 51 2.22 18.40 13.21
N ARG A 52 2.08 18.69 11.90
CA ARG A 52 1.22 17.95 10.98
C ARG A 52 1.62 16.49 10.89
N PHE A 53 2.91 16.20 10.79
CA PHE A 53 3.40 14.82 10.80
C PHE A 53 3.10 14.14 12.13
N HIS A 54 3.35 14.80 13.26
CA HIS A 54 3.08 14.21 14.58
C HIS A 54 1.60 13.88 14.79
N ILE A 55 0.68 14.75 14.35
CA ILE A 55 -0.77 14.48 14.36
C ILE A 55 -1.10 13.30 13.45
N SER A 56 -0.67 13.33 12.18
CA SER A 56 -0.93 12.25 11.22
C SER A 56 -0.39 10.92 11.70
N TYR A 57 0.81 10.90 12.29
CA TYR A 57 1.44 9.71 12.83
C TYR A 57 0.68 9.15 14.03
N ALA A 58 0.26 10.00 14.97
CA ALA A 58 -0.56 9.59 16.11
C ALA A 58 -1.90 8.99 15.68
N ALA A 59 -2.56 9.61 14.69
CA ALA A 59 -3.80 9.10 14.10
C ALA A 59 -3.57 7.76 13.39
N PHE A 60 -2.57 7.68 12.50
CA PHE A 60 -2.20 6.46 11.78
C PHE A 60 -1.94 5.29 12.74
N GLN A 61 -1.21 5.52 13.83
CA GLN A 61 -0.92 4.46 14.80
C GLN A 61 -2.16 4.02 15.58
N SER A 62 -3.10 4.91 15.84
CA SER A 62 -4.39 4.56 16.46
C SER A 62 -5.25 3.73 15.50
N ILE A 63 -5.33 4.14 14.23
CA ILE A 63 -6.04 3.41 13.17
C ILE A 63 -5.44 2.02 13.00
N ARG A 64 -4.11 1.87 12.98
CA ARG A 64 -3.43 0.57 12.86
C ARG A 64 -3.76 -0.38 14.02
N ARG A 65 -4.08 0.15 15.21
CA ARG A 65 -4.56 -0.64 16.36
C ARG A 65 -6.06 -0.98 16.28
N GLY A 66 -6.77 -0.44 15.29
CA GLY A 66 -8.20 -0.64 15.07
C GLY A 66 -9.08 0.39 15.78
N THR A 67 -8.53 1.54 16.18
CA THR A 67 -9.27 2.56 16.94
C THR A 67 -9.21 3.91 16.24
N GLY A 68 -10.37 4.56 16.05
CA GLY A 68 -10.43 5.94 15.59
C GLY A 68 -10.53 6.90 16.79
N PRO A 69 -9.47 7.67 17.12
CA PRO A 69 -9.53 8.62 18.23
C PRO A 69 -10.44 9.80 17.88
N THR A 70 -11.08 10.40 18.87
CA THR A 70 -11.73 11.71 18.67
C THR A 70 -10.67 12.79 18.40
N PRO A 71 -11.03 13.94 17.79
CA PRO A 71 -10.12 15.07 17.66
C PRO A 71 -9.49 15.52 19.00
N ASP A 72 -10.26 15.45 20.08
CA ASP A 72 -9.78 15.77 21.44
C ASP A 72 -8.81 14.72 21.97
N GLU A 73 -9.11 13.44 21.79
CA GLU A 73 -8.19 12.35 22.15
C GLU A 73 -6.88 12.49 21.37
N LEU A 74 -6.95 12.76 20.06
CA LEU A 74 -5.80 12.94 19.18
C LEU A 74 -4.96 14.17 19.56
N ALA A 75 -5.60 15.29 19.92
CA ALA A 75 -4.92 16.49 20.40
C ALA A 75 -4.06 16.21 21.65
N ASN A 76 -4.51 15.30 22.52
CA ASN A 76 -3.77 14.91 23.73
C ASN A 76 -2.65 13.88 23.47
N MET A 77 -2.53 13.34 22.25
CA MET A 77 -1.49 12.38 21.88
C MET A 77 -0.21 13.04 21.36
N THR A 78 -0.20 14.36 21.17
CA THR A 78 0.92 15.11 20.62
C THR A 78 1.55 16.03 21.68
N PRO A 79 2.81 16.47 21.52
CA PRO A 79 3.45 17.40 22.45
C PRO A 79 2.91 18.85 22.34
N MET A 80 1.96 19.11 21.44
CA MET A 80 1.37 20.44 21.24
C MET A 80 0.43 20.82 22.39
N SER A 81 0.12 22.11 22.51
CA SER A 81 -0.98 22.53 23.37
C SER A 81 -2.32 22.00 22.82
N PRO A 82 -3.27 21.55 23.65
CA PRO A 82 -4.55 21.04 23.15
C PRO A 82 -5.36 22.03 22.29
N PRO A 83 -5.39 23.35 22.57
CA PRO A 83 -6.04 24.32 21.68
C PRO A 83 -5.40 24.38 20.29
N ASP A 84 -4.08 24.48 20.20
CA ASP A 84 -3.38 24.59 18.91
C ASP A 84 -3.49 23.28 18.10
N ALA A 85 -3.41 22.13 18.79
CA ALA A 85 -3.58 20.83 18.17
C ALA A 85 -4.99 20.68 17.57
N ARG A 86 -6.05 21.10 18.27
CA ARG A 86 -7.43 21.09 17.74
C ARG A 86 -7.58 21.95 16.50
N GLU A 87 -7.03 23.16 16.53
CA GLU A 87 -7.09 24.05 15.37
C GLU A 87 -6.40 23.42 14.16
N LEU A 88 -5.22 22.84 14.36
CA LEU A 88 -4.46 22.17 13.30
C LEU A 88 -5.17 20.90 12.80
N ILE A 89 -5.74 20.08 13.71
CA ILE A 89 -6.54 18.91 13.36
C ILE A 89 -7.73 19.32 12.48
N GLY A 90 -8.45 20.39 12.84
CA GLY A 90 -9.55 20.93 12.04
C GLY A 90 -9.10 21.28 10.62
N LYS A 91 -8.00 22.04 10.47
CA LYS A 91 -7.41 22.36 9.16
C LYS A 91 -7.02 21.10 8.38
N MET A 92 -6.44 20.11 9.05
CA MET A 92 -6.04 18.85 8.40
C MET A 92 -7.26 18.03 7.95
N ILE A 93 -8.39 18.10 8.65
CA ILE A 93 -9.65 17.51 8.20
C ILE A 93 -10.17 18.24 6.96
N ASP A 94 -10.20 19.58 6.98
CA ASP A 94 -10.65 20.40 5.85
C ASP A 94 -9.81 20.16 4.58
N GLU A 95 -8.51 19.90 4.76
CA GLU A 95 -7.58 19.57 3.67
C GLU A 95 -7.63 18.09 3.23
N GLY A 96 -8.44 17.25 3.85
CA GLY A 96 -8.51 15.81 3.57
C GLY A 96 -7.28 15.01 4.00
N ARG A 97 -6.44 15.56 4.88
CA ARG A 97 -5.27 14.86 5.47
C ARG A 97 -5.68 13.92 6.60
N LEU A 98 -6.81 14.18 7.23
CA LEU A 98 -7.48 13.32 8.20
C LEU A 98 -8.93 13.11 7.73
N ARG A 99 -9.46 11.90 7.93
CA ARG A 99 -10.85 11.59 7.62
C ARG A 99 -11.61 11.27 8.90
N LEU A 100 -12.72 11.96 9.11
CA LEU A 100 -13.68 11.62 10.15
C LEU A 100 -14.65 10.53 9.68
N ASP A 101 -15.23 9.81 10.62
CA ASP A 101 -16.30 8.84 10.39
C ASP A 101 -17.62 9.53 10.00
N GLN A 102 -18.65 8.74 9.74
CA GLN A 102 -19.97 9.25 9.36
C GLN A 102 -20.61 10.16 10.42
N ASN A 103 -20.34 9.92 11.71
CA ASN A 103 -20.86 10.77 12.80
C ASN A 103 -20.03 12.04 13.01
N GLN A 104 -18.94 12.20 12.28
CA GLN A 104 -18.00 13.32 12.39
C GLN A 104 -17.35 13.45 13.78
N ASP A 105 -17.16 12.35 14.49
CA ASP A 105 -16.65 12.36 15.86
C ASP A 105 -15.31 11.63 16.03
N ARG A 106 -14.94 10.75 15.08
CA ARG A 106 -13.72 9.95 15.15
C ARG A 106 -12.88 10.04 13.91
N VAL A 107 -11.58 10.22 14.08
CA VAL A 107 -10.58 10.16 13.00
C VAL A 107 -10.34 8.71 12.62
N ILE A 108 -10.87 8.29 11.49
CA ILE A 108 -10.81 6.92 10.98
C ILE A 108 -9.85 6.76 9.80
N GLY A 109 -9.34 7.86 9.23
CA GLY A 109 -8.37 7.83 8.14
C GLY A 109 -7.24 8.83 8.35
N ALA A 110 -6.00 8.38 8.14
CA ALA A 110 -4.80 9.22 8.19
C ALA A 110 -3.64 8.54 7.44
N GLY A 111 -2.82 9.33 6.75
CA GLY A 111 -1.60 8.83 6.10
C GLY A 111 -1.87 7.68 5.11
N GLY A 112 -2.98 7.72 4.39
CA GLY A 112 -3.36 6.69 3.41
C GLY A 112 -4.05 5.45 3.98
N LEU A 113 -4.09 5.26 5.31
CA LEU A 113 -4.74 4.12 5.98
C LEU A 113 -6.13 4.51 6.51
N SER A 114 -7.11 3.60 6.39
CA SER A 114 -8.50 3.83 6.82
C SER A 114 -9.12 2.63 7.54
N LEU A 115 -9.98 2.90 8.54
CA LEU A 115 -10.86 1.88 9.15
C LEU A 115 -12.12 1.61 8.32
N GLU A 116 -12.48 2.52 7.41
CA GLU A 116 -13.59 2.30 6.47
C GLU A 116 -13.15 1.43 5.30
N PRO A 117 -14.04 0.54 4.80
CA PRO A 117 -13.81 -0.17 3.56
C PRO A 117 -13.53 0.81 2.42
N ALA A 118 -12.55 0.46 1.58
CA ALA A 118 -12.20 1.22 0.38
C ALA A 118 -12.13 0.27 -0.82
N ARG A 119 -11.90 0.84 -2.01
CA ARG A 119 -11.74 0.09 -3.26
C ARG A 119 -10.60 -0.95 -3.20
N GLN A 120 -9.63 -0.71 -2.34
CA GLN A 120 -8.48 -1.55 -2.10
C GLN A 120 -8.37 -1.81 -0.61
N SER A 121 -8.28 -3.08 -0.27
CA SER A 121 -8.09 -3.55 1.09
C SER A 121 -6.63 -3.89 1.32
N LEU A 122 -6.15 -3.57 2.52
CA LEU A 122 -4.83 -3.93 3.01
C LEU A 122 -5.02 -4.75 4.28
N THR A 123 -4.64 -6.02 4.24
CA THR A 123 -4.66 -6.90 5.41
C THR A 123 -3.24 -7.05 5.95
N MET A 124 -3.02 -6.62 7.19
CA MET A 124 -1.75 -6.74 7.91
C MET A 124 -1.99 -6.89 9.41
N GLY A 125 -1.14 -7.66 10.10
CA GLY A 125 -1.29 -7.88 11.55
C GLY A 125 -2.66 -8.46 11.97
N GLY A 126 -3.28 -9.27 11.11
CA GLY A 126 -4.59 -9.90 11.35
C GLY A 126 -5.79 -8.95 11.23
N ARG A 127 -5.61 -7.73 10.69
CA ARG A 127 -6.68 -6.76 10.48
C ARG A 127 -6.69 -6.29 9.03
N THR A 128 -7.88 -6.00 8.53
CA THR A 128 -8.10 -5.45 7.20
C THR A 128 -8.45 -3.98 7.30
N PHE A 129 -7.79 -3.17 6.49
CA PHE A 129 -7.93 -1.72 6.41
C PHE A 129 -8.31 -1.32 4.99
N GLY A 130 -8.98 -0.19 4.84
CA GLY A 130 -9.01 0.51 3.56
C GLY A 130 -7.71 1.28 3.34
N THR A 131 -7.37 1.53 2.09
CA THR A 131 -6.28 2.43 1.71
C THR A 131 -6.75 3.47 0.70
N TRP A 132 -6.17 4.67 0.69
CA TRP A 132 -6.65 5.79 -0.14
C TRP A 132 -6.23 5.73 -1.61
N CYS A 133 -5.05 5.18 -1.93
CA CYS A 133 -4.63 4.93 -3.32
C CYS A 133 -3.72 3.69 -3.47
N ALA A 134 -3.56 3.20 -4.71
CA ALA A 134 -2.74 2.00 -4.99
C ALA A 134 -1.31 2.10 -4.45
N LEU A 135 -0.75 3.32 -4.41
CA LEU A 135 0.55 3.58 -3.80
C LEU A 135 0.53 3.33 -2.29
N ASP A 136 -0.51 3.73 -1.56
CA ASP A 136 -0.63 3.48 -0.12
C ASP A 136 -0.74 1.98 0.19
N ALA A 137 -1.49 1.24 -0.65
CA ALA A 137 -1.71 -0.19 -0.46
C ALA A 137 -0.40 -1.00 -0.44
N VAL A 138 0.56 -0.64 -1.29
CA VAL A 138 1.89 -1.29 -1.32
C VAL A 138 2.94 -0.55 -0.48
N GLY A 139 2.85 0.78 -0.39
CA GLY A 139 3.83 1.64 0.28
C GLY A 139 3.76 1.56 1.80
N ILE A 140 2.57 1.41 2.38
CA ILE A 140 2.38 1.25 3.83
C ILE A 140 3.08 -0.01 4.35
N PRO A 141 2.80 -1.23 3.84
CA PRO A 141 3.47 -2.42 4.34
C PRO A 141 4.98 -2.41 4.04
N ALA A 142 5.40 -1.82 2.93
CA ALA A 142 6.82 -1.58 2.63
C ALA A 142 7.50 -0.68 3.68
N GLY A 143 6.90 0.46 4.01
CA GLY A 143 7.44 1.40 4.98
C GLY A 143 7.40 0.92 6.43
N LEU A 144 6.51 -0.03 6.73
CA LEU A 144 6.40 -0.67 8.04
C LEU A 144 7.26 -1.93 8.20
N ASP A 145 7.83 -2.45 7.10
CA ASP A 145 8.59 -3.72 7.07
C ASP A 145 7.77 -4.91 7.62
N VAL A 146 6.53 -5.06 7.13
CA VAL A 146 5.58 -6.09 7.60
C VAL A 146 5.08 -6.98 6.46
N ASP A 147 4.59 -8.15 6.84
CA ASP A 147 3.81 -9.01 5.95
C ASP A 147 2.40 -8.43 5.74
N ALA A 148 1.90 -8.51 4.50
CA ALA A 148 0.58 -8.04 4.14
C ALA A 148 -0.02 -8.73 2.91
N ILE A 149 -1.34 -8.64 2.79
CA ILE A 149 -2.10 -9.00 1.58
C ILE A 149 -2.86 -7.75 1.12
N VAL A 150 -2.70 -7.39 -0.15
CA VAL A 150 -3.51 -6.35 -0.80
C VAL A 150 -4.50 -7.01 -1.74
N GLU A 151 -5.76 -6.60 -1.66
CA GLU A 151 -6.80 -6.97 -2.63
C GLU A 151 -7.43 -5.70 -3.20
N ALA A 152 -7.58 -5.65 -4.52
CA ALA A 152 -8.09 -4.48 -5.24
C ALA A 152 -8.78 -4.91 -6.55
N THR A 153 -9.16 -3.92 -7.34
CA THR A 153 -9.74 -4.09 -8.67
C THR A 153 -8.99 -3.22 -9.68
N CYS A 154 -8.68 -3.75 -10.86
CA CYS A 154 -8.05 -2.98 -11.95
C CYS A 154 -8.98 -1.85 -12.41
N ASP A 155 -8.47 -0.62 -12.51
CA ASP A 155 -9.24 0.55 -12.97
C ASP A 155 -9.71 0.48 -14.41
N ASP A 156 -8.94 -0.20 -15.27
CA ASP A 156 -9.23 -0.29 -16.70
C ASP A 156 -10.15 -1.47 -17.03
N THR A 157 -9.87 -2.64 -16.43
CA THR A 157 -10.55 -3.89 -16.81
C THR A 157 -11.61 -4.36 -15.83
N GLY A 158 -11.57 -3.90 -14.57
CA GLY A 158 -12.43 -4.43 -13.51
C GLY A 158 -11.99 -5.80 -12.97
N ASP A 159 -10.86 -6.35 -13.41
CA ASP A 159 -10.36 -7.65 -12.94
C ASP A 159 -9.85 -7.57 -11.49
N PRO A 160 -9.97 -8.66 -10.70
CA PRO A 160 -9.41 -8.70 -9.36
C PRO A 160 -7.89 -8.62 -9.39
N VAL A 161 -7.33 -7.83 -8.48
CA VAL A 161 -5.89 -7.70 -8.23
C VAL A 161 -5.60 -8.23 -6.84
N ARG A 162 -4.54 -9.05 -6.71
CA ARG A 162 -4.05 -9.51 -5.41
C ARG A 162 -2.53 -9.46 -5.37
N ILE A 163 -1.98 -8.94 -4.26
CA ILE A 163 -0.54 -8.82 -4.03
C ILE A 163 -0.22 -9.39 -2.66
N GLU A 164 0.79 -10.27 -2.59
CA GLU A 164 1.38 -10.74 -1.34
C GLU A 164 2.69 -10.02 -1.07
N ILE A 165 2.84 -9.55 0.16
CA ILE A 165 4.00 -8.80 0.62
C ILE A 165 4.56 -9.52 1.84
N SER A 166 5.87 -9.75 1.85
CA SER A 166 6.58 -10.25 3.02
C SER A 166 7.76 -9.34 3.36
N ALA A 167 7.88 -8.96 4.64
CA ALA A 167 8.86 -8.00 5.13
C ALA A 167 8.98 -6.78 4.19
N GLY A 168 7.84 -6.15 3.91
CA GLY A 168 7.74 -4.97 3.05
C GLY A 168 8.06 -5.18 1.56
N THR A 169 8.33 -6.41 1.11
CA THR A 169 8.70 -6.73 -0.27
C THR A 169 7.60 -7.56 -0.95
N ILE A 170 7.23 -7.20 -2.19
CA ILE A 170 6.28 -8.01 -2.97
C ILE A 170 6.90 -9.38 -3.29
N VAL A 171 6.22 -10.45 -2.89
CA VAL A 171 6.65 -11.84 -3.11
C VAL A 171 5.77 -12.59 -4.10
N ASP A 172 4.53 -12.16 -4.29
CA ASP A 172 3.60 -12.67 -5.30
C ASP A 172 2.62 -11.58 -5.75
N GLN A 173 2.17 -11.64 -7.01
CA GLN A 173 1.16 -10.73 -7.54
C GLN A 173 0.35 -11.36 -8.68
N SER A 174 -0.92 -11.02 -8.74
CA SER A 174 -1.81 -11.40 -9.84
C SER A 174 -2.75 -10.24 -10.19
N PRO A 175 -2.85 -9.86 -11.48
CA PRO A 175 -2.03 -10.32 -12.61
C PRO A 175 -0.55 -9.88 -12.48
N ASP A 176 0.36 -10.52 -13.22
CA ASP A 176 1.77 -10.11 -13.34
C ASP A 176 2.07 -9.82 -14.83
N PRO A 177 2.45 -8.58 -15.22
CA PRO A 177 2.82 -7.43 -14.37
C PRO A 177 1.65 -6.54 -13.91
N LEU A 178 1.87 -5.82 -12.79
CA LEU A 178 1.03 -4.72 -12.31
C LEU A 178 1.66 -3.35 -12.57
N TRP A 179 0.80 -2.33 -12.69
CA TRP A 179 1.19 -0.93 -12.86
C TRP A 179 0.38 -0.04 -11.91
N ILE A 180 1.03 0.99 -11.37
CA ILE A 180 0.37 2.06 -10.61
C ILE A 180 0.54 3.36 -11.41
N THR A 181 -0.57 4.06 -11.64
CA THR A 181 -0.55 5.39 -12.25
C THR A 181 -0.37 6.43 -11.15
N LEU A 182 0.64 7.28 -11.29
CA LEU A 182 0.89 8.42 -10.41
C LEU A 182 0.58 9.72 -11.15
N VAL A 183 -0.08 10.64 -10.48
CA VAL A 183 -0.36 11.99 -10.97
C VAL A 183 0.28 13.03 -10.06
N PRO A 184 0.71 14.20 -10.57
CA PRO A 184 1.23 15.26 -9.73
C PRO A 184 0.19 15.72 -8.68
N ALA A 185 0.64 16.00 -7.46
CA ALA A 185 -0.26 16.44 -6.39
C ALA A 185 -1.05 17.73 -6.75
N SER A 186 -0.48 18.59 -7.60
CA SER A 186 -1.12 19.83 -8.08
C SER A 186 -2.35 19.61 -8.97
N VAL A 187 -2.54 18.40 -9.51
CA VAL A 187 -3.73 18.03 -10.30
C VAL A 187 -4.67 17.09 -9.54
N ALA A 188 -4.25 16.55 -8.40
CA ALA A 188 -5.11 15.77 -7.53
C ALA A 188 -5.97 16.73 -6.68
N MET A 189 -7.20 16.98 -7.13
CA MET A 189 -8.27 17.43 -6.22
C MET A 189 -8.42 16.34 -5.15
N SER A 190 -8.56 16.69 -3.87
CA SER A 190 -8.79 15.71 -2.80
C SER A 190 -9.89 14.74 -3.25
N VAL A 191 -9.50 13.48 -3.49
CA VAL A 191 -10.33 12.47 -4.18
C VAL A 191 -11.58 12.11 -3.38
N TYR A 192 -11.66 12.58 -2.13
CA TYR A 192 -12.73 12.32 -1.18
C TYR A 192 -13.63 13.52 -0.87
N THR A 193 -13.44 14.67 -1.54
CA THR A 193 -14.29 15.87 -1.31
C THR A 193 -15.71 15.76 -1.91
N HIS A 194 -16.06 14.63 -2.53
CA HIS A 194 -17.33 14.45 -3.25
C HIS A 194 -18.06 13.13 -2.98
N LEU A 195 -17.82 12.49 -1.83
CA LEU A 195 -18.78 11.52 -1.27
C LEU A 195 -19.49 12.14 -0.06
#